data_AF-A0A5B8MCI2-F1
#
_entry.id   AF-A0A5B8MCI2-F1
#
_cell.length_a   1.000
_cell.length_b   1.000
_cell.length_c   1.000
_cell.angle_alpha   90.00
_cell.angle_beta   90.00
_cell.angle_gamma   90.00
#
_symmetry.space_group_name_H-M   'P 1'
#
loop_
_entity.id
_entity.type
_entity.pdbx_description
1 polymer ?
#
loop_
_entity_poly.entity_id
_entity_poly.type
_entity_poly.pdbx_seq_one_letter_code
_entity_poly.pdbx_strand_id
1 'polypeptide(L)'
;MVRTREARRREEVRVNWTSLPHEVFAKVLEKVSEGYDVFAFAMTCKRFLEVVKRDGRINLVTDLQREKLQKNAPTYSPEWYRWALQSIDEREGKAVGSLLARVAAFQGSRAALTLLRRERVAWDERTASFAAFAGRLELLQWLRSEGCPWNDRVCNAAAFGGHLEVLKWARKEGCPWNKFTSVHAMSGGHADVIDWARANDCPGMSVLDQNDPLEFASSS
;
A
#
# COMPACT_ATOMS: atom_id res chain seq x y z
N MET A 1 -35.77 -42.85 12.38
CA MET A 1 -36.08 -41.51 12.93
C MET A 1 -35.07 -41.25 14.04
N VAL A 2 -34.19 -40.24 14.07
CA VAL A 2 -34.12 -38.92 13.45
C VAL A 2 -32.64 -38.54 13.29
N ARG A 3 -32.31 -37.92 12.15
CA ARG A 3 -31.08 -37.16 11.93
C ARG A 3 -31.11 -35.87 12.76
N THR A 4 -30.07 -35.58 13.52
CA THR A 4 -29.68 -34.21 13.91
C THR A 4 -28.16 -34.12 13.68
N ARG A 5 -27.67 -33.61 12.52
CA ARG A 5 -27.53 -32.17 12.20
C ARG A 5 -27.17 -31.43 13.50
N GLU A 6 -25.90 -31.29 13.87
CA GLU A 6 -25.14 -30.08 13.52
C GLU A 6 -23.65 -30.15 13.91
N ALA A 7 -23.06 -31.35 14.02
CA ALA A 7 -21.61 -31.50 14.07
C ALA A 7 -21.01 -31.37 12.64
N ARG A 8 -21.33 -30.29 11.93
CA ARG A 8 -20.68 -29.95 10.66
C ARG A 8 -19.36 -29.27 10.98
N ARG A 9 -18.43 -30.07 11.53
CA ARG A 9 -17.00 -29.79 11.51
C ARG A 9 -16.68 -29.49 10.05
N ARG A 10 -16.50 -28.22 9.68
CA ARG A 10 -15.91 -27.86 8.39
C ARG A 10 -14.47 -28.35 8.48
N GLU A 11 -14.25 -29.61 8.13
CA GLU A 11 -13.01 -29.95 7.46
C GLU A 11 -12.98 -29.05 6.24
N GLU A 12 -12.26 -27.94 6.35
CA GLU A 12 -11.82 -27.18 5.20
C GLU A 12 -11.03 -28.16 4.35
N VAL A 13 -11.73 -28.75 3.37
CA VAL A 13 -11.09 -29.48 2.28
C VAL A 13 -10.04 -28.51 1.78
N ARG A 14 -8.77 -28.84 2.01
CA ARG A 14 -7.64 -28.05 1.54
C ARG A 14 -7.66 -28.18 0.03
N VAL A 15 -8.47 -27.35 -0.63
CA VAL A 15 -8.66 -27.38 -2.07
C VAL A 15 -7.28 -27.15 -2.66
N ASN A 16 -6.79 -28.13 -3.42
CA ASN A 16 -5.58 -27.92 -4.18
C ASN A 16 -5.93 -27.00 -5.35
N TRP A 17 -5.77 -25.69 -5.12
CA TRP A 17 -6.09 -24.65 -6.10
C TRP A 17 -5.38 -24.89 -7.43
N THR A 18 -4.19 -25.50 -7.42
CA THR A 18 -3.43 -25.78 -8.65
C THR A 18 -4.03 -26.87 -9.54
N SER A 19 -4.93 -27.70 -9.01
CA SER A 19 -5.57 -28.81 -9.73
C SER A 19 -7.01 -28.52 -10.17
N LEU A 20 -7.50 -27.29 -10.01
CA LEU A 20 -8.86 -26.94 -10.43
C LEU A 20 -9.01 -26.96 -11.96
N PRO A 21 -10.18 -27.38 -12.49
CA PRO A 21 -10.47 -27.36 -13.93
C PRO A 21 -10.41 -25.95 -14.53
N HIS A 22 -10.10 -25.86 -15.82
CA HIS A 22 -10.00 -24.59 -16.56
C HIS A 22 -11.26 -23.74 -16.46
N GLU A 23 -12.44 -24.36 -16.53
CA GLU A 23 -13.76 -23.70 -16.44
C GLU A 23 -13.94 -22.92 -15.14
N VAL A 24 -13.38 -23.42 -14.04
CA VAL A 24 -13.42 -22.75 -12.74
C VAL A 24 -12.59 -21.48 -12.78
N PHE A 25 -11.38 -21.55 -13.34
CA PHE A 25 -10.52 -20.38 -13.49
C PHE A 25 -11.07 -19.34 -14.47
N ALA A 26 -11.79 -19.77 -15.52
CA ALA A 26 -12.51 -18.85 -16.41
C ALA A 26 -13.59 -18.07 -15.64
N LYS A 27 -14.35 -18.74 -14.77
CA LYS A 27 -15.31 -18.06 -13.87
C LYS A 27 -14.63 -17.14 -12.85
N VAL A 28 -13.45 -17.51 -12.35
CA VAL A 28 -12.66 -16.61 -11.47
C VAL A 28 -12.25 -15.37 -12.25
N LEU A 29 -11.80 -15.52 -13.49
CA LEU A 29 -11.42 -14.41 -14.36
C LEU A 29 -12.57 -13.42 -14.59
N GLU A 30 -13.80 -13.90 -14.75
CA GLU A 30 -15.00 -13.04 -14.82
C GLU A 30 -15.30 -12.25 -13.54
N LYS A 31 -14.73 -12.66 -12.40
CA LYS A 31 -15.00 -12.09 -11.07
C LYS A 31 -13.85 -11.26 -10.52
N VAL A 32 -12.66 -11.39 -11.09
CA VAL A 32 -11.49 -10.58 -10.73
C VAL A 32 -11.61 -9.25 -11.48
N SER A 33 -11.53 -8.13 -10.76
CA SER A 33 -11.61 -6.77 -11.33
C SER A 33 -10.55 -6.55 -12.41
N GLU A 34 -10.89 -5.75 -13.42
CA GLU A 34 -10.02 -5.51 -14.57
C GLU A 34 -8.64 -4.94 -14.18
N GLY A 35 -7.61 -5.31 -14.95
CA GLY A 35 -6.26 -4.78 -14.84
C GLY A 35 -5.38 -5.54 -13.84
N TYR A 36 -5.09 -4.91 -12.71
CA TYR A 36 -4.00 -5.33 -11.83
C TYR A 36 -4.31 -6.50 -10.91
N ASP A 37 -5.58 -6.76 -10.58
CA ASP A 37 -5.94 -7.95 -9.79
C ASP A 37 -5.71 -9.23 -10.61
N VAL A 38 -5.99 -9.18 -11.91
CA VAL A 38 -5.67 -10.27 -12.85
C VAL A 38 -4.16 -10.49 -12.91
N PHE A 39 -3.36 -9.42 -12.96
CA PHE A 39 -1.90 -9.51 -12.93
C PHE A 39 -1.38 -10.11 -11.62
N ALA A 40 -1.84 -9.61 -10.48
CA ALA A 40 -1.44 -10.10 -9.16
C ALA A 40 -1.77 -11.60 -9.00
N PHE A 41 -2.98 -12.01 -9.38
CA PHE A 41 -3.40 -13.40 -9.30
C PHE A 41 -2.61 -14.29 -10.28
N ALA A 42 -2.31 -13.79 -11.48
CA ALA A 42 -1.49 -14.51 -12.46
C ALA A 42 -0.05 -14.71 -11.98
N MET A 43 0.53 -13.74 -11.26
CA MET A 43 1.87 -13.87 -10.67
C MET A 43 1.94 -14.92 -9.57
N THR A 44 0.87 -15.10 -8.78
CA THR A 44 0.84 -16.07 -7.68
C THR A 44 0.31 -17.44 -8.09
N CYS A 45 -0.37 -17.56 -9.24
CA CYS A 45 -0.98 -18.81 -9.69
C CYS A 45 -0.60 -19.13 -11.14
N LYS A 46 0.36 -20.06 -11.32
CA LYS A 46 0.80 -20.55 -12.64
C LYS A 46 -0.37 -21.01 -13.52
N ARG A 47 -1.34 -21.72 -12.92
CA ARG A 47 -2.47 -22.26 -13.67
C ARG A 47 -3.40 -21.17 -14.17
N PHE A 48 -3.62 -20.13 -13.37
CA PHE A 48 -4.41 -18.98 -13.80
C PHE A 48 -3.70 -18.16 -14.87
N LEU A 49 -2.38 -17.97 -14.76
CA LEU A 49 -1.58 -17.33 -15.80
C LEU A 49 -1.72 -18.05 -17.16
N GLU A 50 -1.78 -19.39 -17.16
CA GLU A 50 -2.02 -20.17 -18.38
C GLU A 50 -3.41 -19.91 -18.99
N VAL A 51 -4.45 -19.72 -18.15
CA VAL A 51 -5.79 -19.35 -18.62
C VAL A 51 -5.81 -17.93 -19.20
N VAL A 52 -5.21 -16.96 -18.50
CA VAL A 52 -5.11 -15.57 -18.98
C VAL A 52 -4.38 -15.49 -20.33
N LYS A 53 -3.26 -16.23 -20.47
CA LYS A 53 -2.51 -16.32 -21.74
C LYS A 53 -3.32 -16.96 -22.88
N ARG A 54 -4.23 -17.89 -22.58
CA ARG A 54 -5.09 -18.56 -23.57
C ARG A 54 -6.27 -17.72 -24.02
N ASP A 55 -6.83 -16.91 -23.13
CA ASP A 55 -7.98 -16.06 -23.44
C ASP A 55 -7.64 -14.97 -24.47
N GLY A 56 -6.37 -14.51 -24.51
CA GLY A 56 -5.82 -13.63 -25.55
C GLY A 56 -6.41 -12.22 -25.61
N ARG A 57 -7.51 -11.95 -24.89
CA ARG A 57 -8.18 -10.65 -24.79
C ARG A 57 -7.65 -9.78 -23.66
N ILE A 58 -6.97 -10.37 -22.68
CA ILE A 58 -6.47 -9.67 -21.50
C ILE A 58 -4.99 -9.39 -21.66
N ASN A 59 -4.64 -8.11 -21.73
CA ASN A 59 -3.25 -7.69 -21.68
C ASN A 59 -2.81 -7.58 -20.21
N LEU A 60 -1.81 -8.37 -19.82
CA LEU A 60 -1.20 -8.27 -18.50
C LEU A 60 -0.33 -7.02 -18.46
N VAL A 61 -0.90 -5.90 -18.02
CA VAL A 61 -0.19 -4.62 -17.97
C VAL A 61 0.69 -4.55 -16.74
N THR A 62 2.01 -4.51 -16.95
CA THR A 62 3.01 -4.25 -15.91
C THR A 62 3.65 -2.89 -16.13
N ASP A 63 2.86 -1.83 -16.01
CA ASP A 63 3.40 -0.48 -15.97
C ASP A 63 3.36 0.03 -14.53
N LEU A 64 4.52 -0.03 -13.90
CA LEU A 64 4.76 0.39 -12.51
C LEU A 64 5.49 1.74 -12.45
N GLN A 65 5.49 2.52 -13.54
CA GLN A 65 5.95 3.91 -13.47
C GLN A 65 5.16 4.67 -12.40
N ARG A 66 5.84 5.53 -11.63
CA ARG A 66 5.30 6.18 -10.43
C ARG A 66 3.97 6.86 -10.69
N GLU A 67 3.90 7.66 -11.75
CA GLU A 67 2.71 8.44 -12.11
C GLU A 67 1.54 7.50 -12.47
N LYS A 68 1.83 6.38 -13.15
CA LYS A 68 0.83 5.37 -13.51
C LYS A 68 0.40 4.53 -12.33
N LEU A 69 1.30 4.19 -11.40
CA LEU A 69 0.96 3.48 -10.17
C LEU A 69 0.06 4.33 -9.27
N GLN A 70 0.33 5.64 -9.14
CA GLN A 70 -0.56 6.55 -8.41
C GLN A 70 -1.92 6.70 -9.09
N LYS A 71 -1.94 6.78 -10.44
CA LYS A 71 -3.17 6.96 -11.22
C LYS A 71 -4.03 5.69 -11.32
N ASN A 72 -3.39 4.52 -11.43
CA ASN A 72 -4.03 3.23 -11.72
C ASN A 72 -3.62 2.15 -10.70
N ALA A 73 -3.49 2.49 -9.42
CA ALA A 73 -3.16 1.48 -8.40
C ALA A 73 -4.18 0.32 -8.42
N PRO A 74 -3.75 -0.96 -8.38
CA PRO A 74 -4.66 -2.06 -8.06
C PRO A 74 -5.46 -1.72 -6.82
N THR A 75 -6.75 -2.05 -6.81
CA THR A 75 -7.60 -1.94 -5.62
C THR A 75 -8.03 -3.32 -5.19
N TYR A 76 -7.61 -3.76 -4.00
CA TYR A 76 -7.98 -5.07 -3.50
C TYR A 76 -9.24 -4.98 -2.64
N SER A 77 -10.13 -5.97 -2.77
CA SER A 77 -11.31 -6.07 -1.92
C SER A 77 -10.91 -6.42 -0.47
N PRO A 78 -11.69 -6.03 0.55
CA PRO A 78 -11.43 -6.43 1.94
C PRO A 78 -11.30 -7.95 2.13
N GLU A 79 -12.02 -8.73 1.32
CA GLU A 79 -11.94 -10.20 1.33
C GLU A 79 -10.58 -10.71 0.87
N TRP A 80 -9.96 -10.05 -0.10
CA TRP A 80 -8.59 -10.38 -0.52
C TRP A 80 -7.60 -10.16 0.61
N TYR A 81 -7.73 -9.06 1.38
CA TYR A 81 -6.88 -8.81 2.55
C TYR A 81 -7.03 -9.89 3.62
N ARG A 82 -8.26 -10.33 3.89
CA ARG A 82 -8.53 -11.43 4.83
C ARG A 82 -7.87 -12.72 4.36
N TRP A 83 -8.10 -13.09 3.10
CA TRP A 83 -7.50 -14.28 2.51
C TRP A 83 -5.97 -14.22 2.55
N ALA A 84 -5.37 -13.09 2.18
CA ALA A 84 -3.93 -12.89 2.17
C ALA A 84 -3.35 -13.04 3.58
N LEU A 85 -4.02 -12.49 4.60
CA LEU A 85 -3.59 -12.63 5.98
C LEU A 85 -3.67 -14.08 6.49
N GLN A 86 -4.72 -14.82 6.09
CA GLN A 86 -4.95 -16.21 6.51
C GLN A 86 -4.08 -17.23 5.77
N SER A 87 -3.58 -16.87 4.58
CA SER A 87 -2.81 -17.79 3.72
C SER A 87 -1.34 -17.89 4.09
N ILE A 88 -0.88 -17.13 5.08
CA ILE A 88 0.54 -16.97 5.42
C ILE A 88 0.83 -17.70 6.74
N ASP A 89 2.00 -18.33 6.82
CA ASP A 89 2.48 -19.03 8.02
C ASP A 89 2.48 -18.08 9.23
N GLU A 90 2.02 -18.57 10.40
CA GLU A 90 1.94 -17.81 11.65
C GLU A 90 3.27 -17.17 12.05
N ARG A 91 4.41 -17.75 11.62
CA ARG A 91 5.75 -17.20 11.89
C ARG A 91 6.03 -15.89 11.14
N GLU A 92 5.45 -15.71 9.96
CA GLU A 92 5.63 -14.51 9.12
C GLU A 92 4.46 -13.51 9.25
N GLY A 93 3.36 -13.93 9.88
CA GLY A 93 2.08 -13.21 9.91
C GLY A 93 2.15 -11.76 10.41
N LYS A 94 3.05 -11.44 11.36
CA LYS A 94 3.22 -10.05 11.84
C LYS A 94 3.81 -9.13 10.76
N ALA A 95 4.87 -9.57 10.09
CA ALA A 95 5.55 -8.76 9.08
C ALA A 95 4.64 -8.54 7.86
N VAL A 96 3.93 -9.59 7.45
CA VAL A 96 3.01 -9.47 6.31
C VAL A 96 1.74 -8.71 6.68
N GLY A 97 1.22 -8.83 7.90
CA GLY A 97 0.13 -8.00 8.39
C GLY A 97 0.46 -6.51 8.27
N SER A 98 1.64 -6.09 8.73
CA SER A 98 2.08 -4.69 8.56
C SER A 98 2.24 -4.29 7.10
N LEU A 99 2.68 -5.19 6.22
CA LEU A 99 2.74 -4.91 4.77
C LEU A 99 1.33 -4.72 4.19
N LEU A 100 0.38 -5.59 4.52
CA LEU A 100 -1.01 -5.50 4.09
C LEU A 100 -1.65 -4.19 4.57
N ALA A 101 -1.35 -3.75 5.80
CA ALA A 101 -1.82 -2.47 6.32
C ALA A 101 -1.28 -1.29 5.49
N ARG A 102 0.01 -1.31 5.12
CA ARG A 102 0.62 -0.28 4.26
C ARG A 102 -0.01 -0.25 2.87
N VAL A 103 -0.29 -1.41 2.27
CA VAL A 103 -0.97 -1.51 0.97
C VAL A 103 -2.40 -0.96 1.06
N ALA A 104 -3.14 -1.32 2.11
CA ALA A 104 -4.49 -0.81 2.34
C ALA A 104 -4.49 0.72 2.54
N ALA A 105 -3.49 1.25 3.24
CA ALA A 105 -3.32 2.68 3.45
C ALA A 105 -3.03 3.44 2.15
N PHE A 106 -2.13 2.90 1.31
CA PHE A 106 -1.85 3.44 -0.02
C PHE A 106 -3.11 3.46 -0.91
N GLN A 107 -3.90 2.37 -0.87
CA GLN A 107 -5.15 2.27 -1.62
C GLN A 107 -6.28 3.17 -1.10
N GLY A 108 -6.14 3.75 0.11
CA GLY A 108 -7.22 4.50 0.74
C GLY A 108 -8.35 3.61 1.31
N SER A 109 -8.11 2.30 1.46
CA SER A 109 -9.15 1.35 1.87
C SER A 109 -9.32 1.32 3.39
N ARG A 110 -10.21 2.19 3.89
CA ARG A 110 -10.61 2.19 5.30
C ARG A 110 -11.22 0.85 5.73
N ALA A 111 -11.97 0.19 4.85
CA ALA A 111 -12.58 -1.11 5.12
C ALA A 111 -11.52 -2.18 5.38
N ALA A 112 -10.47 -2.24 4.54
CA ALA A 112 -9.36 -3.17 4.73
C ALA A 112 -8.58 -2.88 6.01
N LEU A 113 -8.27 -1.61 6.30
CA LEU A 113 -7.58 -1.23 7.54
C LEU A 113 -8.38 -1.58 8.80
N THR A 114 -9.71 -1.37 8.77
CA THR A 114 -10.61 -1.74 9.87
C THR A 114 -10.64 -3.25 10.08
N LEU A 115 -10.66 -4.02 8.98
CA LEU A 115 -10.60 -5.48 9.01
C LEU A 115 -9.28 -5.95 9.64
N LEU A 116 -8.15 -5.46 9.13
CA LEU A 116 -6.82 -5.83 9.63
C LEU A 116 -6.67 -5.49 11.12
N ARG A 117 -7.21 -4.35 11.56
CA ARG A 117 -7.23 -3.96 12.98
C ARG A 117 -8.01 -4.94 13.85
N ARG A 118 -9.15 -5.45 13.37
CA ARG A 118 -9.94 -6.49 14.06
C ARG A 118 -9.18 -7.80 14.17
N GLU A 119 -8.41 -8.15 13.14
CA GLU A 119 -7.49 -9.31 13.12
C GLU A 119 -6.19 -9.08 13.92
N ARG A 120 -6.14 -8.03 14.77
CA ARG A 120 -5.01 -7.67 15.65
C ARG A 120 -3.71 -7.35 14.90
N VAL A 121 -3.82 -6.91 13.64
CA VAL A 121 -2.67 -6.37 12.91
C VAL A 121 -2.33 -4.98 13.46
N ALA A 122 -1.09 -4.81 13.92
CA ALA A 122 -0.57 -3.54 14.39
C ALA A 122 -0.24 -2.61 13.21
N TRP A 123 -0.61 -1.34 13.34
CA TRP A 123 -0.17 -0.28 12.44
C TRP A 123 1.15 0.32 12.95
N ASP A 124 1.97 0.75 12.01
CA ASP A 124 3.24 1.41 12.23
C ASP A 124 3.28 2.79 11.53
N GLU A 125 4.35 3.55 11.73
CA GLU A 125 4.52 4.87 11.12
C GLU A 125 4.52 4.79 9.58
N ARG A 126 4.91 3.63 9.04
CA ARG A 126 4.88 3.37 7.60
C ARG A 126 3.46 3.26 7.06
N THR A 127 2.50 2.81 7.86
CA THR A 127 1.08 2.76 7.48
C THR A 127 0.57 4.17 7.19
N ALA A 128 0.83 5.12 8.10
CA ALA A 128 0.50 6.53 7.90
C ALA A 128 1.29 7.15 6.74
N SER A 129 2.59 6.85 6.60
CA SER A 129 3.40 7.41 5.51
C SER A 129 2.94 6.94 4.13
N PHE A 130 2.42 5.70 4.00
CA PHE A 130 1.88 5.20 2.73
C PHE A 130 0.56 5.88 2.35
N ALA A 131 -0.33 6.16 3.32
CA ALA A 131 -1.51 6.98 3.08
C ALA A 131 -1.11 8.40 2.61
N ALA A 132 -0.09 8.98 3.24
CA ALA A 132 0.42 10.30 2.89
C ALA A 132 1.06 10.34 1.49
N PHE A 133 1.86 9.32 1.15
CA PHE A 133 2.47 9.16 -0.17
C PHE A 133 1.45 9.03 -1.30
N ALA A 134 0.27 8.48 -1.00
CA ALA A 134 -0.83 8.33 -1.95
C ALA A 134 -1.86 9.46 -1.91
N GLY A 135 -1.61 10.51 -1.10
CA GLY A 135 -2.50 11.68 -1.03
C GLY A 135 -3.83 11.43 -0.34
N ARG A 136 -3.95 10.36 0.47
CA ARG A 136 -5.20 9.95 1.12
C ARG A 136 -5.46 10.75 2.40
N LEU A 137 -5.77 12.05 2.25
CA LEU A 137 -5.91 12.98 3.38
C LEU A 137 -6.96 12.52 4.41
N GLU A 138 -8.17 12.17 3.96
CA GLU A 138 -9.27 11.77 4.85
C GLU A 138 -8.94 10.46 5.57
N LEU A 139 -8.26 9.54 4.89
CA LEU A 139 -7.81 8.30 5.50
C LEU A 139 -6.72 8.56 6.53
N LEU A 140 -5.77 9.45 6.24
CA LEU A 140 -4.69 9.80 7.16
C LEU A 140 -5.22 10.50 8.41
N GLN A 141 -6.21 11.40 8.26
CA GLN A 141 -6.94 12.00 9.38
C GLN A 141 -7.58 10.94 10.27
N TRP A 142 -8.24 9.96 9.66
CA TRP A 142 -8.82 8.85 10.40
C TRP A 142 -7.76 7.96 11.08
N LEU A 143 -6.67 7.61 10.39
CA LEU A 143 -5.56 6.86 11.00
C LEU A 143 -5.00 7.59 12.22
N ARG A 144 -4.88 8.92 12.14
CA ARG A 144 -4.44 9.76 13.25
C ARG A 144 -5.42 9.72 14.42
N SER A 145 -6.73 9.81 14.18
CA SER A 145 -7.74 9.75 15.24
C SER A 145 -7.80 8.38 15.93
N GLU A 146 -7.43 7.31 15.23
CA GLU A 146 -7.38 5.94 15.76
C GLU A 146 -6.03 5.62 16.46
N GLY A 147 -5.13 6.59 16.59
CA GLY A 147 -3.85 6.42 17.25
C GLY A 147 -2.82 5.64 16.43
N CYS A 148 -2.90 5.69 15.09
CA CYS A 148 -1.82 5.20 14.24
C CYS A 148 -0.52 5.98 14.56
N PRO A 149 0.60 5.30 14.84
CA PRO A 149 1.89 5.95 14.98
C PRO A 149 2.23 6.73 13.70
N TRP A 150 2.97 7.82 13.88
CA TRP A 150 3.51 8.59 12.76
C TRP A 150 4.84 9.25 13.15
N ASN A 151 5.63 9.61 12.14
CA ASN A 151 6.87 10.35 12.32
C ASN A 151 7.14 11.21 11.06
N ASP A 152 8.35 11.76 10.96
CA ASP A 152 8.83 12.59 9.85
C ASP A 152 8.64 11.98 8.47
N ARG A 153 8.54 10.64 8.38
CA ARG A 153 8.26 9.94 7.13
C ARG A 153 6.91 10.32 6.52
N VAL A 154 5.93 10.74 7.30
CA VAL A 154 4.64 11.21 6.78
C VAL A 154 4.83 12.48 5.95
N CYS A 155 5.56 13.48 6.47
CA CYS A 155 5.88 14.69 5.73
C CYS A 155 6.79 14.39 4.53
N ASN A 156 7.81 13.54 4.69
CA ASN A 156 8.69 13.14 3.58
C ASN A 156 7.90 12.48 2.44
N ALA A 157 6.98 11.58 2.79
CA ALA A 157 6.12 10.88 1.85
C ALA A 157 5.14 11.81 1.12
N ALA A 158 4.46 12.70 1.86
CA ALA A 158 3.56 13.68 1.27
C ALA A 158 4.31 14.61 0.30
N ALA A 159 5.52 15.05 0.69
CA ALA A 159 6.37 15.88 -0.14
C ALA A 159 6.84 15.16 -1.41
N PHE A 160 7.27 13.90 -1.27
CA PHE A 160 7.70 13.07 -2.41
C PHE A 160 6.57 12.76 -3.40
N GLY A 161 5.35 12.59 -2.89
CA GLY A 161 4.16 12.31 -3.69
C GLY A 161 3.47 13.56 -4.26
N GLY A 162 3.94 14.76 -3.92
CA GLY A 162 3.37 16.01 -4.42
C GLY A 162 2.05 16.41 -3.76
N HIS A 163 1.77 15.89 -2.57
CA HIS A 163 0.49 16.08 -1.89
C HIS A 163 0.55 17.25 -0.90
N LEU A 164 0.52 18.48 -1.44
CA LEU A 164 0.66 19.71 -0.65
C LEU A 164 -0.36 19.82 0.49
N GLU A 165 -1.62 19.50 0.24
CA GLU A 165 -2.67 19.59 1.28
C GLU A 165 -2.46 18.57 2.41
N VAL A 166 -1.95 17.37 2.09
CA VAL A 166 -1.54 16.39 3.10
C VAL A 166 -0.37 16.92 3.93
N LEU A 167 0.63 17.53 3.28
CA LEU A 167 1.79 18.08 3.96
C LEU A 167 1.40 19.24 4.90
N LYS A 168 0.57 20.18 4.43
CA LYS A 168 0.02 21.28 5.24
C LYS A 168 -0.73 20.76 6.46
N TRP A 169 -1.64 19.81 6.26
CA TRP A 169 -2.41 19.22 7.35
C TRP A 169 -1.51 18.49 8.36
N ALA A 170 -0.58 17.65 7.90
CA ALA A 170 0.32 16.92 8.78
C ALA A 170 1.18 17.87 9.64
N ARG A 171 1.66 18.97 9.05
CA ARG A 171 2.43 20.00 9.77
C ARG A 171 1.58 20.72 10.81
N LYS A 172 0.35 21.09 10.47
CA LYS A 172 -0.60 21.73 11.41
C LYS A 172 -0.87 20.85 12.64
N GLU A 173 -0.98 19.54 12.44
CA GLU A 173 -1.23 18.56 13.49
C GLU A 173 0.03 18.15 14.27
N GLY A 174 1.16 18.82 14.03
CA GLY A 174 2.41 18.62 14.77
C GLY A 174 3.26 17.45 14.29
N CYS A 175 3.03 16.92 13.09
CA CYS A 175 3.94 15.95 12.49
C CYS A 175 5.31 16.60 12.26
N PRO A 176 6.42 15.99 12.72
CA PRO A 176 7.75 16.50 12.45
C PRO A 176 8.06 16.42 10.95
N TRP A 177 9.00 17.26 10.53
CA TRP A 177 9.61 17.24 9.20
C TRP A 177 11.11 17.46 9.36
N ASN A 178 11.90 17.17 8.32
CA ASN A 178 13.35 17.35 8.38
C ASN A 178 13.92 17.64 6.99
N LYS A 179 15.25 17.68 6.87
CA LYS A 179 15.93 17.94 5.59
C LYS A 179 15.52 17.00 4.47
N PHE A 180 15.12 15.78 4.81
CA PHE A 180 14.64 14.83 3.80
C PHE A 180 13.30 15.26 3.21
N THR A 181 12.45 16.00 3.93
CA THR A 181 11.18 16.52 3.38
C THR A 181 11.45 17.39 2.14
N SER A 182 12.46 18.26 2.23
CA SER A 182 12.92 19.13 1.14
C SER A 182 13.54 18.34 -0.02
N VAL A 183 14.46 17.41 0.29
CA VAL A 183 15.09 16.55 -0.72
C VAL A 183 14.04 15.75 -1.49
N HIS A 184 13.01 15.24 -0.80
CA HIS A 184 11.94 14.48 -1.42
C HIS A 184 11.00 15.37 -2.25
N ALA A 185 10.68 16.59 -1.80
CA ALA A 185 9.91 17.55 -2.60
C ALA A 185 10.62 17.86 -3.93
N MET A 186 11.94 18.13 -3.87
CA MET A 186 12.76 18.37 -5.06
C MET A 186 12.85 17.15 -5.97
N SER A 187 13.05 15.96 -5.38
CA SER A 187 13.12 14.69 -6.13
C SER A 187 11.79 14.28 -6.76
N GLY A 188 10.66 14.74 -6.19
CA GLY A 188 9.32 14.57 -6.77
C GLY A 188 9.02 15.59 -7.88
N GLY A 189 9.75 16.70 -7.95
CA GLY A 189 9.56 17.74 -8.96
C GLY A 189 8.28 18.57 -8.80
N HIS A 190 7.68 18.57 -7.60
CA HIS A 190 6.40 19.22 -7.33
C HIS A 190 6.61 20.68 -6.89
N ALA A 191 6.54 21.61 -7.83
CA ALA A 191 6.87 23.02 -7.63
C ALA A 191 6.05 23.69 -6.50
N ASP A 192 4.77 23.36 -6.39
CA ASP A 192 3.86 23.85 -5.34
C ASP A 192 4.30 23.41 -3.94
N VAL A 193 4.71 22.15 -3.79
CA VAL A 193 5.27 21.62 -2.54
C VAL A 193 6.62 22.26 -2.21
N ILE A 194 7.48 22.44 -3.21
CA ILE A 194 8.80 23.08 -3.05
C ILE A 194 8.64 24.53 -2.59
N ASP A 195 7.77 25.31 -3.25
CA ASP A 195 7.57 26.72 -2.90
C ASP A 195 6.95 26.86 -1.51
N TRP A 196 5.98 26.00 -1.16
CA TRP A 196 5.41 25.98 0.18
C TRP A 196 6.43 25.59 1.24
N ALA A 197 7.25 24.56 0.99
CA ALA A 197 8.31 24.14 1.92
C ALA A 197 9.35 25.24 2.12
N ARG A 198 9.69 26.00 1.06
CA ARG A 198 10.61 27.15 1.13
C ARG A 198 10.02 28.28 1.97
N ALA A 199 8.74 28.60 1.74
CA ALA A 199 8.05 29.66 2.45
C ALA A 199 7.81 29.37 3.95
N ASN A 200 7.99 28.12 4.38
CA ASN A 200 7.79 27.68 5.77
C ASN A 200 9.10 27.20 6.42
N ASP A 201 10.26 27.61 5.89
CA ASP A 201 11.59 27.31 6.43
C ASP A 201 11.85 25.81 6.64
N CYS A 202 11.38 24.97 5.72
CA CYS A 202 11.66 23.55 5.76
C CYS A 202 13.19 23.32 5.68
N PRO A 203 13.80 22.55 6.60
CA PRO A 203 15.25 22.34 6.61
C PRO A 203 15.77 21.83 5.27
N GLY A 204 16.94 22.28 4.80
CA GLY A 204 17.51 21.84 3.52
C GLY A 204 16.89 22.46 2.26
N MET A 205 16.05 23.49 2.39
CA MET A 205 15.59 24.33 1.27
C MET A 205 16.56 25.48 0.95
N SER A 206 17.51 25.78 1.84
CA SER A 206 18.57 26.74 1.57
C SER A 206 19.46 26.19 0.45
N VAL A 207 19.71 27.04 -0.54
CA VAL A 207 20.72 26.81 -1.60
C VAL A 207 21.98 26.33 -0.91
N LEU A 208 22.60 25.26 -1.45
CA LEU A 208 23.93 24.79 -1.11
C LEU A 208 24.76 25.92 -0.52
N ASP A 209 24.88 25.98 0.81
CA ASP A 209 25.89 26.83 1.39
C ASP A 209 27.19 26.20 0.90
N GLN A 210 27.94 26.92 0.06
CA GLN A 210 29.17 26.44 -0.58
C GLN A 210 30.29 26.17 0.45
N ASN A 211 29.96 26.10 1.73
CA ASN A 211 30.84 25.94 2.88
C ASN A 211 30.44 24.78 3.82
N ASP A 212 29.55 23.88 3.42
CA ASP A 212 29.38 22.62 4.16
C ASP A 212 30.28 21.53 3.54
N PRO A 213 31.45 21.21 4.12
CA PRO A 213 32.27 20.10 3.65
C PRO A 213 31.52 18.81 3.94
N LEU A 214 30.81 18.33 2.91
CA LEU A 214 30.29 16.96 2.86
C LEU A 214 31.49 16.02 3.06
N GLU A 215 31.64 15.49 4.27
CA GLU A 215 32.40 14.28 4.55
C GLU A 215 31.73 13.12 3.78
N PHE A 216 32.00 13.05 2.48
CA PHE A 216 32.02 11.78 1.79
C PHE A 216 33.28 11.07 2.24
N ALA A 217 33.13 10.25 3.28
CA ALA A 217 34.08 9.20 3.58
C ALA A 217 34.28 8.37 2.29
N SER A 218 35.38 8.63 1.59
CA SER A 218 35.93 7.76 0.59
C SER A 218 36.45 6.52 1.31
N SER A 219 35.63 5.47 1.38
CA SER A 219 36.13 4.12 1.57
C SER A 219 36.61 3.59 0.21
N SER A 220 37.93 3.70 0.00
CA SER A 220 38.77 2.84 -0.85
C SER A 220 40.15 2.76 -0.21
#